data_AF-A0A978TK53-F1
#
_entry.id   AF-A0A978TK53-F1
#
_cell.length_a   1.000
_cell.length_b   1.000
_cell.length_c   1.000
_cell.angle_alpha   90.00
_cell.angle_beta   90.00
_cell.angle_gamma   90.00
#
_symmetry.space_group_name_H-M   'P 1'
#
loop_
_entity.id
_entity.type
_entity.pdbx_description
1 polymer ?
#
loop_
_entity_poly.entity_id
_entity_poly.type
_entity_poly.pdbx_seq_one_letter_code
_entity_poly.pdbx_strand_id
1 'polypeptide(L)'
;MLDRSGNIAATTATGLGGNVVLNVTDSLQLRDGSSLAVAALGGTENGGNLTLDAETIAALENSAISANSVGGNGGNIQISTTGLFVSPQSRITASSQLGIDGTIEI
;
A
#
# COMPACT_ATOMS: atom_id res chain seq x y z
N MET A 1 8.04 -12.12 3.26
CA MET A 1 8.59 -11.11 4.19
C MET A 1 9.33 -10.06 3.38
N LEU A 2 9.09 -8.78 3.67
CA LEU A 2 9.96 -7.66 3.30
C LEU A 2 10.70 -7.21 4.56
N ASP A 3 12.01 -7.05 4.44
CA ASP A 3 12.91 -6.75 5.55
C ASP A 3 14.08 -5.88 5.05
N ARG A 4 14.72 -5.14 5.95
CA ARG A 4 15.85 -4.24 5.67
C ARG A 4 15.57 -3.29 4.50
N SER A 5 14.50 -2.50 4.64
CA SER A 5 14.02 -1.57 3.62
C SER A 5 13.64 -2.26 2.30
N GLY A 6 13.05 -3.46 2.39
CA GLY A 6 12.51 -4.17 1.25
C GLY A 6 11.34 -3.40 0.63
N ASN A 7 11.27 -3.37 -0.70
CA ASN A 7 10.28 -2.58 -1.42
C ASN A 7 9.63 -3.39 -2.54
N ILE A 8 8.30 -3.40 -2.57
CA ILE A 8 7.51 -3.80 -3.73
C ILE A 8 6.71 -2.57 -4.16
N ALA A 9 6.91 -2.14 -5.40
CA ALA A 9 6.27 -0.94 -5.91
C ALA A 9 5.71 -1.14 -7.32
N ALA A 10 4.52 -0.56 -7.58
CA ALA A 10 4.00 -0.37 -8.93
C ALA A 10 3.60 1.10 -9.10
N THR A 11 4.47 1.85 -9.76
CA THR A 11 4.34 3.31 -9.89
C THR A 11 4.30 3.70 -11.35
N THR A 12 3.35 4.56 -11.70
CA THR A 12 3.24 5.15 -13.05
C THR A 12 3.60 6.63 -13.00
N ALA A 13 4.39 7.08 -13.99
CA ALA A 13 4.78 8.47 -14.11
C ALA A 13 3.63 9.36 -14.60
N THR A 14 2.78 8.82 -15.47
CA THR A 14 1.60 9.45 -16.05
C THR A 14 0.50 8.41 -16.22
N GLY A 15 -0.75 8.78 -15.97
CA GLY A 15 -1.88 7.86 -16.03
C GLY A 15 -2.19 7.20 -14.69
N LEU A 16 -3.11 6.23 -14.71
CA LEU A 16 -3.57 5.52 -13.51
C LEU A 16 -2.42 4.81 -12.77
N GLY A 17 -2.50 4.76 -11.45
CA GLY A 17 -1.53 4.04 -10.63
C GLY A 17 -1.52 2.53 -10.91
N GLY A 18 -0.39 1.88 -10.63
CA GLY A 18 -0.21 0.45 -10.88
C GLY A 18 -1.11 -0.44 -10.02
N ASN A 19 -1.26 -1.70 -10.42
CA ASN A 19 -1.99 -2.72 -9.67
C ASN A 19 -1.02 -3.76 -9.11
N VAL A 20 -1.14 -4.05 -7.82
CA VAL A 20 -0.37 -5.12 -7.15
C VAL A 20 -1.34 -6.05 -6.44
N VAL A 21 -1.14 -7.35 -6.65
CA VAL A 21 -1.87 -8.40 -5.94
C VAL A 21 -0.84 -9.28 -5.23
N LEU A 22 -0.98 -9.42 -3.92
CA LEU A 22 -0.17 -10.33 -3.11
C LEU A 22 -1.09 -11.35 -2.46
N ASN A 23 -0.92 -12.61 -2.85
CA ASN A 23 -1.54 -13.75 -2.19
C ASN A 23 -0.45 -14.49 -1.44
N VAL A 24 -0.47 -14.44 -0.11
CA VAL A 24 0.54 -15.04 0.78
C VAL A 24 -0.17 -16.02 1.70
N THR A 25 0.20 -17.30 1.65
CA THR A 25 -0.53 -18.34 2.39
C THR A 25 -0.62 -18.07 3.89
N ASP A 26 0.52 -17.79 4.53
CA ASP A 26 0.57 -17.67 6.00
C ASP A 26 0.68 -16.20 6.44
N SER A 27 1.88 -15.61 6.34
CA SER A 27 2.11 -14.26 6.84
C SER A 27 2.83 -13.32 5.88
N LEU A 28 2.23 -12.16 5.66
CA LEU A 28 2.86 -11.02 5.01
C LEU A 28 3.42 -10.08 6.08
N GLN A 29 4.74 -10.05 6.20
CA GLN A 29 5.44 -9.21 7.17
C GLN A 29 6.28 -8.15 6.46
N LEU A 30 6.15 -6.89 6.90
CA LEU A 30 7.00 -5.76 6.52
C LEU A 30 7.75 -5.30 7.78
N ARG A 31 9.07 -5.23 7.70
CA ARG A 31 9.98 -4.89 8.80
C ARG A 31 11.05 -3.91 8.38
N ASP A 32 11.66 -3.24 9.34
CA ASP A 32 12.82 -2.37 9.15
C ASP A 32 12.67 -1.36 7.99
N GLY A 33 11.61 -0.57 8.02
CA GLY A 33 11.34 0.49 7.02
C GLY A 33 10.93 -0.04 5.64
N SER A 34 10.37 -1.25 5.56
CA SER A 34 9.94 -1.83 4.29
C SER A 34 8.64 -1.22 3.78
N SER A 35 8.43 -1.29 2.47
CA SER A 35 7.25 -0.72 1.82
C SER A 35 6.58 -1.61 0.77
N LEU A 36 5.25 -1.52 0.75
CA LEU A 36 4.38 -1.92 -0.34
C LEU A 36 3.69 -0.67 -0.88
N ALA A 37 3.93 -0.32 -2.15
CA ALA A 37 3.45 0.95 -2.69
C ALA A 37 2.87 0.81 -4.10
N VAL A 38 1.68 1.36 -4.30
CA VAL A 38 1.17 1.67 -5.64
C VAL A 38 0.94 3.16 -5.76
N ALA A 39 1.35 3.76 -6.87
CA ALA A 39 1.24 5.22 -7.01
C ALA A 39 1.06 5.71 -8.44
N ALA A 40 0.35 6.84 -8.57
CA ALA A 40 0.31 7.68 -9.77
C ALA A 40 1.03 9.00 -9.48
N LEU A 41 2.16 9.26 -10.15
CA LEU A 41 3.03 10.41 -9.84
C LEU A 41 2.71 11.68 -10.63
N GLY A 42 1.89 11.59 -11.68
CA GLY A 42 1.62 12.72 -12.56
C GLY A 42 0.28 12.58 -13.26
N GLY A 43 -0.21 13.72 -13.75
CA GLY A 43 -1.56 13.86 -14.28
C GLY A 43 -2.63 13.99 -13.18
N THR A 44 -3.89 13.81 -13.56
CA THR A 44 -5.06 13.96 -12.66
C THR A 44 -5.69 12.61 -12.30
N GLU A 45 -4.93 11.52 -12.51
CA GLU A 45 -5.40 10.16 -12.34
C GLU A 45 -5.30 9.68 -10.89
N ASN A 46 -6.16 8.72 -10.56
CA ASN A 46 -6.24 8.14 -9.23
C ASN A 46 -5.02 7.25 -8.92
N GLY A 47 -4.79 7.06 -7.63
CA GLY A 47 -3.78 6.14 -7.13
C GLY A 47 -4.04 4.70 -7.59
N GLY A 48 -3.03 3.85 -7.43
CA GLY A 48 -3.11 2.46 -7.86
C GLY A 48 -4.01 1.59 -6.99
N ASN A 49 -4.13 0.31 -7.34
CA ASN A 49 -4.84 -0.67 -6.53
C ASN A 49 -3.87 -1.66 -5.89
N LEU A 50 -4.05 -1.93 -4.60
CA LEU A 50 -3.29 -2.90 -3.85
C LEU A 50 -4.26 -3.92 -3.24
N THR A 51 -4.13 -5.18 -3.62
CA THR A 51 -4.89 -6.30 -3.03
C THR A 51 -3.95 -7.19 -2.23
N LEU A 52 -4.22 -7.33 -0.95
CA LEU A 52 -3.47 -8.17 -0.02
C LEU A 52 -4.37 -9.27 0.52
N ASP A 53 -3.97 -10.52 0.31
CA ASP A 53 -4.60 -11.71 0.86
C ASP A 53 -3.55 -12.51 1.64
N ALA A 54 -3.72 -12.62 2.96
CA ALA A 54 -2.89 -13.45 3.82
C ALA A 54 -3.59 -13.78 5.13
N GLU A 55 -3.27 -14.90 5.78
CA GLU A 55 -3.84 -15.23 7.09
C GLU A 55 -3.49 -14.16 8.15
N THR A 56 -2.25 -13.67 8.14
CA THR A 56 -1.79 -12.56 8.98
C THR A 56 -0.98 -11.54 8.20
N ILE A 57 -1.26 -10.26 8.44
CA ILE A 57 -0.50 -9.14 7.89
C ILE A 57 0.08 -8.33 9.05
N ALA A 58 1.40 -8.10 9.02
CA ALA A 58 2.11 -7.32 10.02
C ALA A 58 2.98 -6.24 9.36
N ALA A 59 2.70 -4.97 9.64
CA ALA A 59 3.55 -3.83 9.28
C ALA A 59 4.23 -3.31 10.55
N LEU A 60 5.53 -3.56 10.67
CA LEU A 60 6.33 -3.31 11.86
C LEU A 60 7.49 -2.34 11.54
N GLU A 61 8.06 -1.74 12.58
CA GLU A 61 9.34 -1.03 12.49
C GLU A 61 9.39 0.04 11.39
N ASN A 62 8.42 0.99 11.43
CA ASN A 62 8.33 2.12 10.50
C ASN A 62 8.09 1.68 9.03
N SER A 63 7.35 0.59 8.84
CA SER A 63 6.98 0.09 7.50
C SER A 63 5.72 0.76 6.97
N ALA A 64 5.53 0.70 5.64
CA ALA A 64 4.40 1.36 4.98
C ALA A 64 3.70 0.46 3.96
N ILE A 65 2.38 0.50 3.96
CA ILE A 65 1.53 -0.01 2.87
C ILE A 65 0.79 1.20 2.29
N SER A 66 0.91 1.46 0.99
CA SER A 66 0.39 2.70 0.42
C SER A 66 -0.19 2.57 -0.98
N ALA A 67 -1.27 3.32 -1.23
CA ALA A 67 -1.89 3.49 -2.53
C ALA A 67 -2.15 4.98 -2.76
N ASN A 68 -1.15 5.72 -3.24
CA ASN A 68 -1.18 7.18 -3.25
C ASN A 68 -1.24 7.79 -4.65
N SER A 69 -1.60 9.07 -4.75
CA SER A 69 -1.58 9.83 -6.00
C SER A 69 -1.14 11.28 -5.81
N VAL A 70 -0.83 11.93 -6.93
CA VAL A 70 -0.47 13.35 -6.96
C VAL A 70 -1.68 14.23 -7.32
N GLY A 71 -2.31 14.00 -8.47
CA GLY A 71 -3.36 14.90 -8.98
C GLY A 71 -4.78 14.35 -9.03
N GLY A 72 -4.99 13.05 -8.79
CA GLY A 72 -6.32 12.44 -8.66
C GLY A 72 -6.69 12.11 -7.22
N ASN A 73 -7.62 11.19 -7.03
CA ASN A 73 -7.96 10.66 -5.69
C ASN A 73 -6.88 9.68 -5.21
N GLY A 74 -6.81 9.43 -3.91
CA GLY A 74 -6.02 8.31 -3.38
C GLY A 74 -6.41 6.98 -4.06
N GLY A 75 -5.51 6.00 -4.00
CA GLY A 75 -5.74 4.68 -4.58
C GLY A 75 -6.68 3.81 -3.75
N ASN A 76 -6.75 2.52 -4.09
CA ASN A 76 -7.57 1.56 -3.35
C ASN A 76 -6.70 0.48 -2.73
N ILE A 77 -6.94 0.18 -1.46
CA ILE A 77 -6.29 -0.89 -0.73
C ILE A 77 -7.37 -1.86 -0.27
N GLN A 78 -7.36 -3.07 -0.82
CA GLN A 78 -8.16 -4.19 -0.34
C GLN A 78 -7.27 -5.11 0.48
N ILE A 79 -7.66 -5.36 1.71
CA ILE A 79 -7.01 -6.30 2.61
C ILE A 79 -8.03 -7.42 2.90
N SER A 80 -7.56 -8.66 2.85
CA SER A 80 -8.26 -9.83 3.37
C SER A 80 -7.31 -10.56 4.30
N THR A 81 -7.64 -10.58 5.59
CA THR A 81 -6.79 -11.19 6.61
C THR A 81 -7.57 -11.61 7.85
N THR A 82 -7.07 -12.60 8.57
CA THR A 82 -7.60 -12.96 9.90
C THR A 82 -7.01 -12.06 10.99
N GLY A 83 -5.79 -11.54 10.77
CA GLY A 83 -5.11 -10.64 11.70
C GLY A 83 -4.36 -9.52 11.00
N LEU A 84 -4.61 -8.28 11.40
CA LEU A 84 -3.86 -7.11 10.95
C LEU A 84 -3.15 -6.44 12.13
N PHE A 85 -1.82 -6.38 12.08
CA PHE A 85 -0.99 -5.76 13.11
C PHE A 85 -0.17 -4.63 12.51
N VAL A 86 -0.37 -3.41 12.99
CA VAL A 86 0.37 -2.23 12.52
C VAL A 86 1.04 -1.59 13.73
N SER A 87 2.37 -1.50 13.71
CA SER A 87 3.11 -0.83 14.79
C SER A 87 2.82 0.68 14.77
N PRO A 88 2.96 1.40 15.90
CA PRO A 88 2.63 2.83 15.98
C PRO A 88 3.38 3.73 14.97
N GLN A 89 4.56 3.31 14.53
CA GLN A 89 5.37 4.03 13.55
C GLN A 89 5.05 3.64 12.10
N SER A 90 4.36 2.52 11.90
CA SER A 90 3.98 2.00 10.60
C SER A 90 2.64 2.56 10.16
N ARG A 91 2.39 2.58 8.84
CA ARG A 91 1.21 3.23 8.28
C ARG A 91 0.61 2.45 7.12
N ILE A 92 -0.71 2.50 7.00
CA ILE A 92 -1.47 2.10 5.81
C ILE A 92 -2.18 3.36 5.30
N THR A 93 -1.91 3.78 4.06
CA THR A 93 -2.44 5.04 3.53
C THR A 93 -2.95 4.89 2.11
N ALA A 94 -4.13 5.44 1.85
CA ALA A 94 -4.62 5.64 0.50
C ALA A 94 -5.02 7.10 0.34
N SER A 95 -4.11 7.95 -0.14
CA SER A 95 -4.35 9.40 -0.19
C SER A 95 -3.73 10.10 -1.40
N SER A 96 -4.16 11.32 -1.63
CA SER A 96 -3.66 12.21 -2.68
C SER A 96 -2.95 13.44 -2.09
N GLN A 97 -2.01 14.02 -2.85
CA GLN A 97 -1.44 15.33 -2.51
C GLN A 97 -2.49 16.46 -2.52
N LEU A 98 -3.63 16.26 -3.19
CA LEU A 98 -4.76 17.17 -3.14
C LEU A 98 -5.58 17.05 -1.85
N GLY A 99 -5.22 16.14 -0.96
CA GLY A 99 -5.99 15.83 0.26
C GLY A 99 -7.27 15.05 -0.03
N ILE A 100 -7.38 14.42 -1.19
CA ILE A 100 -8.51 13.56 -1.55
C ILE A 100 -8.15 12.12 -1.20
N ASP A 101 -8.88 11.56 -0.23
CA ASP A 101 -8.66 10.20 0.23
C ASP A 101 -9.09 9.17 -0.82
N GLY A 102 -8.40 8.03 -0.79
CA GLY A 102 -8.77 6.82 -1.49
C GLY A 102 -9.61 5.90 -0.61
N THR A 103 -9.59 4.60 -0.91
CA THR A 103 -10.32 3.60 -0.13
C THR A 103 -9.36 2.61 0.52
N ILE A 104 -9.69 2.22 1.76
CA ILE A 104 -9.03 1.12 2.47
C ILE A 104 -10.15 0.24 3.00
N GLU A 105 -10.21 -1.00 2.55
CA GLU A 105 -11.18 -2.02 2.95
C GLU A 105 -10.42 -3.21 3.55
N ILE A 106 -10.90 -3.73 4.68
CA ILE A 106 -10.28 -4.81 5.47
C ILE A 106 -11.34 -5.86 5.78
#